data_AF-A0A1Y0IQY3-F1
#
_entry.id   AF-A0A1Y0IQY3-F1
#
_cell.length_a   1.000
_cell.length_b   1.000
_cell.length_c   1.000
_cell.angle_alpha   90.00
_cell.angle_beta   90.00
_cell.angle_gamma   90.00
#
_symmetry.space_group_name_H-M   'P 1'
#
loop_
_entity.id
_entity.type
_entity.pdbx_description
1 polymer ?
#
loop_
_entity_poly.entity_id
_entity_poly.type
_entity_poly.pdbx_seq_one_letter_code
_entity_poly.pdbx_strand_id
1 'polypeptide(L)'
;MDGLSANNRKQPSKSSSRSNIVKWLILALQLVLAGIFLWSAVSKFMDIFTFGEILRSYKLLPDVLIKPLAILLPIAEFFVGVGLLIRPVVNYAAWGVIVLSLTFAVGLLFNYGEVLPYGCGCFGPEDAAAVGIWDVGKDVLFIALAALLLILNRKKALA
;
A
#
# COMPACT_ATOMS: atom_id res chain seq x y z
N MET A 1 -51.45 47.01 -8.60
CA MET A 1 -51.40 46.35 -9.90
C MET A 1 -50.10 46.79 -10.54
N ASP A 2 -49.02 46.03 -10.69
CA ASP A 2 -48.71 44.60 -10.56
C ASP A 2 -47.20 44.57 -10.22
N GLY A 3 -46.68 43.78 -9.28
CA GLY A 3 -46.88 42.34 -9.24
C GLY A 3 -45.94 41.60 -10.21
N LEU A 4 -44.65 41.97 -10.36
CA LEU A 4 -43.69 41.08 -11.03
C LEU A 4 -42.44 40.80 -10.19
N SER A 5 -42.50 39.59 -9.65
CA SER A 5 -41.50 38.80 -8.94
C SER A 5 -40.31 38.45 -9.84
N ALA A 6 -39.11 38.90 -9.47
CA ALA A 6 -37.86 38.34 -9.99
C ALA A 6 -37.32 37.28 -9.00
N ASN A 7 -37.84 36.07 -9.19
CA ASN A 7 -37.44 34.83 -8.54
C ASN A 7 -35.93 34.54 -8.75
N ASN A 8 -35.10 34.90 -7.77
CA ASN A 8 -33.67 34.59 -7.72
C ASN A 8 -33.46 33.12 -7.32
N ARG A 9 -33.66 32.23 -8.29
CA ARG A 9 -33.46 30.78 -8.13
C ARG A 9 -31.95 30.49 -8.10
N LYS A 10 -31.34 30.58 -6.91
CA LYS A 10 -29.97 30.11 -6.65
C LYS A 10 -29.87 28.64 -7.09
N GLN A 11 -29.14 28.38 -8.16
CA GLN A 11 -28.88 27.01 -8.62
C GLN A 11 -28.06 26.27 -7.56
N PRO A 12 -28.42 25.03 -7.20
CA PRO A 12 -27.66 24.25 -6.22
C PRO A 12 -26.27 23.91 -6.78
N SER A 13 -25.25 24.31 -6.02
CA SER A 13 -23.82 24.12 -6.30
C SER A 13 -23.46 22.63 -6.39
N LYS A 14 -23.44 22.06 -7.59
CA LYS A 14 -22.90 20.70 -7.86
C LYS A 14 -21.40 20.55 -7.55
N SER A 15 -20.69 21.64 -7.24
CA SER A 15 -19.24 21.63 -6.94
C SER A 15 -18.88 21.11 -5.56
N SER A 16 -19.78 21.16 -4.56
CA SER A 16 -19.44 20.76 -3.18
C SER A 16 -19.35 19.24 -3.00
N SER A 17 -20.29 18.49 -3.60
CA SER A 17 -20.43 17.04 -3.41
C SER A 17 -19.27 16.23 -4.00
N ARG A 18 -18.79 16.58 -5.21
CA ARG A 18 -17.61 15.94 -5.81
C ARG A 18 -16.35 16.11 -4.95
N SER A 19 -16.18 17.27 -4.32
CA SER A 19 -15.00 17.54 -3.47
C SER A 19 -14.98 16.66 -2.21
N ASN A 20 -16.16 16.36 -1.65
CA ASN A 20 -16.27 15.53 -0.45
C ASN A 20 -16.01 14.07 -0.76
N ILE A 21 -16.54 13.54 -1.87
CA ILE A 21 -16.31 12.16 -2.29
C ILE A 21 -14.81 11.88 -2.49
N VAL A 22 -14.08 12.78 -3.17
CA VAL A 22 -12.63 12.61 -3.39
C VAL A 22 -11.86 12.65 -2.07
N LYS A 23 -12.24 13.52 -1.12
CA LYS A 23 -11.62 13.56 0.22
C LYS A 23 -11.82 12.25 0.97
N TRP A 24 -13.04 11.72 0.98
CA TRP A 24 -13.35 10.43 1.63
C TRP A 24 -12.63 9.27 0.95
N LEU A 25 -12.54 9.26 -0.37
CA LEU A 25 -11.79 8.25 -1.12
C LEU A 25 -10.29 8.27 -0.79
N ILE A 26 -9.67 9.45 -0.73
CA ILE A 26 -8.26 9.60 -0.32
C ILE A 26 -8.06 9.06 1.09
N LEU A 27 -8.93 9.43 2.04
CA LEU A 27 -8.84 8.95 3.42
C LEU A 27 -9.01 7.43 3.50
N ALA A 28 -9.96 6.86 2.77
CA ALA A 28 -10.16 5.41 2.72
C ALA A 28 -8.92 4.69 2.17
N LEU A 29 -8.35 5.16 1.06
CA LEU A 29 -7.12 4.60 0.48
C LEU A 29 -5.95 4.67 1.47
N GLN A 30 -5.78 5.79 2.16
CA GLN A 30 -4.73 5.97 3.18
C GLN A 30 -4.88 4.98 4.32
N LEU A 31 -6.09 4.86 4.88
CA LEU A 31 -6.35 3.97 6.02
C LEU A 31 -6.17 2.50 5.64
N VAL A 32 -6.63 2.10 4.45
CA VAL A 32 -6.48 0.73 3.95
C VAL A 32 -4.99 0.39 3.76
N LEU A 33 -4.25 1.23 3.02
CA LEU A 33 -2.82 0.99 2.78
C LEU A 33 -2.01 1.04 4.08
N ALA A 34 -2.29 2.00 4.96
CA ALA A 34 -1.62 2.10 6.26
C ALA A 34 -1.89 0.85 7.11
N GLY A 35 -3.15 0.41 7.21
CA GLY A 35 -3.52 -0.78 7.98
C GLY A 35 -2.81 -2.03 7.47
N ILE A 36 -2.76 -2.23 6.15
CA ILE A 36 -2.08 -3.38 5.53
C ILE A 36 -0.57 -3.37 5.83
N PHE A 37 0.10 -2.25 5.61
CA PHE A 37 1.55 -2.15 5.80
C PHE A 37 1.94 -2.23 7.28
N LEU A 38 1.16 -1.64 8.18
CA LEU A 38 1.38 -1.77 9.62
C LEU A 38 1.16 -3.20 10.11
N TRP A 39 0.10 -3.86 9.62
CA TRP A 39 -0.16 -5.27 9.95
C TRP A 39 0.97 -6.17 9.44
N SER A 40 1.40 -5.97 8.19
CA SER A 40 2.52 -6.71 7.60
C SER A 40 3.81 -6.52 8.41
N ALA A 41 4.16 -5.28 8.75
CA ALA A 41 5.33 -4.97 9.57
C ALA A 41 5.28 -5.68 10.93
N VAL A 42 4.15 -5.58 11.65
CA VAL A 42 3.99 -6.21 12.96
C VAL A 42 4.12 -7.73 12.85
N SER A 43 3.48 -8.35 11.85
CA SER A 43 3.56 -9.80 11.64
C SER A 43 5.00 -10.30 11.43
N LYS A 44 5.82 -9.55 10.67
CA LYS A 44 7.23 -9.87 10.44
C LYS A 44 8.12 -9.56 11.64
N PHE A 45 7.77 -8.54 12.43
CA PHE A 45 8.48 -8.23 13.68
C PHE A 45 8.28 -9.28 14.76
N MET A 46 7.10 -9.91 14.82
CA MET A 46 6.84 -10.98 15.80
C MET A 46 7.70 -12.21 15.56
N ASP A 47 8.08 -12.48 14.30
CA ASP A 47 8.96 -13.60 13.95
C ASP A 47 9.99 -13.22 12.88
N ILE A 48 10.98 -12.44 13.30
CA ILE A 48 12.10 -12.01 12.44
C ILE A 48 12.91 -13.21 11.95
N PHE A 49 13.00 -14.28 12.75
CA PHE A 49 13.76 -15.47 12.39
C PHE A 49 13.12 -16.19 11.21
N THR A 50 11.82 -16.46 11.30
CA THR A 50 11.07 -17.11 10.22
C THR A 50 10.98 -16.20 8.99
N PHE A 51 10.85 -14.88 9.16
CA PHE A 51 10.95 -13.95 8.04
C PHE A 51 12.31 -13.98 7.35
N GLY A 52 13.40 -14.16 8.11
CA GLY A 52 14.73 -14.43 7.57
C GLY A 52 14.78 -15.70 6.72
N GLU A 53 14.15 -16.79 7.16
CA GLU A 53 14.06 -18.04 6.38
C GLU A 53 13.17 -17.90 5.13
N ILE A 54 12.09 -17.11 5.20
CA ILE A 54 11.32 -16.71 4.02
C ILE A 54 12.24 -16.02 3.01
N LEU A 55 13.03 -15.02 3.44
CA LEU A 55 13.98 -14.34 2.56
C LEU A 55 15.06 -15.28 2.00
N ARG A 56 15.53 -16.27 2.78
CA ARG A 56 16.43 -17.32 2.29
C ARG A 56 15.79 -18.16 1.20
N SER A 57 14.54 -18.55 1.39
CA SER A 57 13.84 -19.45 0.48
C SER A 57 13.61 -18.84 -0.91
N TYR A 58 13.58 -17.51 -1.01
CA TYR A 58 13.56 -16.82 -2.30
C TYR A 58 14.83 -16.99 -3.14
N LYS A 59 15.97 -17.43 -2.57
CA LYS A 59 17.25 -17.68 -3.27
C LYS A 59 17.81 -16.51 -4.10
N LEU A 60 17.28 -15.30 -3.93
CA LEU A 60 17.68 -14.08 -4.66
C LEU A 60 18.77 -13.28 -3.96
N LEU A 61 18.90 -13.46 -2.64
CA LEU A 61 19.73 -12.64 -1.77
C LEU A 61 20.93 -13.44 -1.26
N PRO A 62 22.14 -12.85 -1.21
CA PRO A 62 23.27 -13.49 -0.55
C PRO A 62 23.05 -13.56 0.96
N ASP A 63 23.53 -14.64 1.61
CA ASP A 63 23.29 -14.91 3.03
C ASP A 63 23.65 -13.76 3.98
N VAL A 64 24.65 -12.96 3.62
CA VAL A 64 25.09 -11.78 4.38
C VAL A 64 24.05 -10.67 4.43
N LEU A 65 23.16 -10.56 3.42
CA LEU A 65 22.11 -9.54 3.35
C LEU A 65 20.79 -9.97 3.99
N ILE A 66 20.62 -11.26 4.30
CA ILE A 66 19.35 -11.80 4.78
C ILE A 66 19.02 -11.26 6.17
N LYS A 67 19.97 -11.33 7.10
CA LYS A 67 19.80 -10.79 8.46
C LYS A 67 19.48 -9.29 8.49
N PRO A 68 20.23 -8.40 7.79
CA PRO A 68 19.89 -6.98 7.80
C PRO A 68 18.55 -6.71 7.10
N LEU A 69 18.23 -7.38 5.99
CA LEU A 69 16.94 -7.18 5.31
C LEU A 69 15.75 -7.68 6.13
N ALA A 70 15.90 -8.78 6.88
CA ALA A 70 14.86 -9.29 7.77
C ALA A 70 14.46 -8.27 8.85
N ILE A 71 15.35 -7.33 9.20
CA ILE A 71 15.10 -6.27 10.18
C ILE A 71 14.69 -4.96 9.48
N LEU A 72 15.39 -4.59 8.42
CA LEU A 72 15.18 -3.30 7.73
C LEU A 72 13.86 -3.26 6.95
N LEU A 73 13.41 -4.38 6.36
CA LEU A 73 12.16 -4.41 5.62
C LEU A 73 10.93 -4.16 6.52
N PRO A 74 10.75 -4.84 7.66
CA PRO A 74 9.65 -4.54 8.58
C PRO A 74 9.70 -3.11 9.13
N ILE A 75 10.89 -2.58 9.41
CA ILE A 75 11.07 -1.18 9.81
C ILE A 75 10.57 -0.23 8.71
N ALA A 76 10.99 -0.46 7.46
CA ALA A 76 10.57 0.35 6.32
C ALA A 76 9.05 0.29 6.11
N GLU A 77 8.47 -0.91 6.18
CA GLU A 77 7.01 -1.12 6.08
C GLU A 77 6.25 -0.37 7.18
N PHE A 78 6.76 -0.41 8.42
CA PHE A 78 6.17 0.31 9.54
C PHE A 78 6.19 1.83 9.30
N PHE A 79 7.34 2.39 8.93
CA PHE A 79 7.44 3.84 8.68
C PHE A 79 6.61 4.29 7.48
N VAL A 80 6.50 3.45 6.43
CA VAL A 80 5.60 3.71 5.30
C VAL A 80 4.13 3.69 5.75
N GLY A 81 3.73 2.70 6.55
CA GLY A 81 2.39 2.60 7.12
C GLY A 81 2.03 3.81 7.99
N VAL A 82 2.92 4.22 8.90
CA VAL A 82 2.74 5.42 9.73
C VAL A 82 2.74 6.69 8.88
N GLY A 83 3.64 6.79 7.90
CA GLY A 83 3.77 7.95 7.01
C GLY A 83 2.50 8.21 6.18
N LEU A 84 1.74 7.16 5.83
CA LEU A 84 0.45 7.30 5.15
C LEU A 84 -0.63 7.98 6.01
N LEU A 85 -0.47 7.98 7.33
CA LEU A 85 -1.37 8.66 8.27
C LEU A 85 -0.97 10.13 8.51
N ILE A 86 0.28 10.49 8.19
CA ILE A 86 0.85 11.81 8.47
C ILE A 86 0.83 12.67 7.20
N ARG A 87 -0.15 13.59 7.12
CA ARG A 87 -0.42 14.44 5.94
C ARG A 87 0.79 15.01 5.18
N PRO A 88 1.80 15.65 5.81
CA PRO A 88 2.92 16.23 5.07
C PRO A 88 3.80 15.20 4.34
N VAL A 89 3.80 13.94 4.79
CA VAL A 89 4.67 12.89 4.23
C VAL A 89 3.93 11.81 3.45
N VAL A 90 2.60 11.91 3.32
CA VAL A 90 1.75 10.93 2.60
C VAL A 90 2.27 10.60 1.21
N ASN A 91 2.72 11.59 0.44
CA ASN A 91 3.19 11.34 -0.93
C ASN A 91 4.51 10.56 -0.93
N TYR A 92 5.42 10.83 0.01
CA TYR A 92 6.65 10.05 0.17
C TYR A 92 6.34 8.63 0.65
N ALA A 93 5.40 8.48 1.58
CA ALA A 93 4.95 7.18 2.06
C ALA A 93 4.28 6.35 0.94
N ALA A 94 3.46 6.97 0.08
CA ALA A 94 2.86 6.31 -1.07
C ALA A 94 3.92 5.83 -2.09
N TRP A 95 4.99 6.59 -2.31
CA TRP A 95 6.15 6.10 -3.07
C TRP A 95 6.84 4.93 -2.38
N GLY A 96 6.97 4.96 -1.05
CA GLY A 96 7.48 3.85 -0.25
C GLY A 96 6.67 2.57 -0.44
N VAL A 97 5.33 2.66 -0.46
CA VAL A 97 4.45 1.52 -0.78
C VAL A 97 4.80 0.92 -2.14
N ILE A 98 4.92 1.77 -3.16
CA ILE A 98 5.24 1.31 -4.52
C ILE A 98 6.58 0.58 -4.57
N VAL A 99 7.62 1.15 -3.96
CA VAL A 99 8.98 0.57 -3.97
C VAL A 99 9.02 -0.76 -3.21
N LEU A 100 8.40 -0.81 -2.03
CA LEU A 100 8.36 -2.03 -1.22
C LEU A 100 7.57 -3.13 -1.94
N SER A 101 6.34 -2.84 -2.37
CA SER A 101 5.52 -3.82 -3.10
C SER A 101 6.16 -4.26 -4.41
N LEU A 102 6.85 -3.38 -5.13
CA LEU A 102 7.57 -3.78 -6.34
C LEU A 102 8.73 -4.74 -6.03
N THR A 103 9.44 -4.50 -4.93
CA THR A 103 10.55 -5.38 -4.50
C THR A 103 10.04 -6.78 -4.17
N PHE A 104 8.92 -6.89 -3.43
CA PHE A 104 8.27 -8.17 -3.14
C PHE A 104 7.70 -8.84 -4.41
N ALA A 105 7.02 -8.08 -5.27
CA ALA A 105 6.47 -8.59 -6.52
C ALA A 105 7.54 -9.20 -7.42
N VAL A 106 8.69 -8.53 -7.54
CA VAL A 106 9.84 -9.04 -8.30
C VAL A 106 10.36 -10.34 -7.66
N GLY A 107 10.49 -10.38 -6.33
CA GLY A 107 10.92 -11.58 -5.60
C GLY A 107 10.00 -12.79 -5.83
N LEU A 108 8.68 -12.55 -5.79
CA LEU A 108 7.65 -13.55 -6.06
C LEU A 108 7.65 -13.99 -7.53
N LEU A 109 7.80 -13.06 -8.47
CA LEU A 109 7.86 -13.37 -9.90
C LEU A 109 9.05 -14.27 -10.26
N PHE A 110 10.21 -14.05 -9.63
CA PHE A 110 11.39 -14.91 -9.82
C PHE A 110 11.17 -16.33 -9.28
N ASN A 111 10.34 -16.49 -8.26
CA ASN A 111 10.01 -17.78 -7.65
C ASN A 111 8.62 -18.27 -8.10
N TYR A 112 8.09 -17.75 -9.20
CA TYR A 112 6.75 -18.08 -9.66
C TYR A 112 6.66 -19.56 -10.03
N GLY A 113 5.68 -20.27 -9.45
CA GLY A 113 5.51 -21.71 -9.64
C GLY A 113 6.41 -22.59 -8.76
N GLU A 114 7.36 -22.01 -8.01
CA GLU A 114 8.13 -22.73 -6.99
C GLU A 114 7.31 -22.87 -5.70
N VAL A 115 7.51 -23.98 -4.99
CA VAL A 115 6.90 -24.21 -3.67
C VAL A 115 7.82 -23.62 -2.61
N LEU A 116 7.36 -22.52 -1.98
CA LEU A 116 8.06 -21.92 -0.86
C LEU A 116 7.63 -22.60 0.43
N PRO A 117 8.57 -23.01 1.31
CA PRO A 117 8.26 -23.72 2.55
C PRO A 117 7.43 -22.90 3.54
N TYR A 118 7.38 -21.57 3.38
CA TYR A 118 6.67 -20.62 4.24
C TYR A 118 5.67 -19.74 3.47
N GLY A 119 5.27 -20.16 2.26
CA GLY A 119 4.40 -19.38 1.38
C GLY A 119 4.98 -18.05 0.94
N CYS A 120 4.13 -17.05 0.65
CA CYS A 120 4.56 -15.71 0.21
C CYS A 120 5.18 -14.89 1.37
N GLY A 121 4.88 -15.25 2.62
CA GLY A 121 5.42 -14.59 3.80
C GLY A 121 5.01 -13.13 3.98
N CYS A 122 4.09 -12.59 3.17
CA CYS A 122 3.69 -11.18 3.21
C CYS A 122 2.99 -10.78 4.52
N PHE A 123 2.33 -11.73 5.20
CA PHE A 123 1.58 -11.52 6.45
C PHE A 123 2.04 -12.43 7.60
N GLY A 124 3.29 -12.91 7.53
CA GLY A 124 3.85 -13.88 8.46
C GLY A 124 4.01 -15.28 7.82
N PRO A 125 4.45 -16.28 8.60
CA PRO A 125 4.61 -17.63 8.11
C PRO A 125 3.28 -18.26 7.69
N GLU A 126 3.24 -18.77 6.47
CA GLU A 126 2.12 -19.53 5.92
C GLU A 126 2.55 -20.99 5.69
N ASP A 127 1.59 -21.87 5.43
CA ASP A 127 1.88 -23.23 5.00
C ASP A 127 2.65 -23.24 3.66
N ALA A 128 3.37 -24.33 3.40
CA ALA A 128 4.10 -24.50 2.16
C ALA A 128 3.13 -24.41 0.96
N ALA A 129 3.37 -23.43 0.09
CA ALA A 129 2.50 -23.12 -1.04
C ALA A 129 3.32 -22.73 -2.26
N ALA A 130 2.79 -23.06 -3.44
CA ALA A 130 3.34 -22.58 -4.70
C ALA A 130 3.06 -21.09 -4.86
N VAL A 131 4.06 -20.32 -5.29
CA VAL A 131 3.86 -18.90 -5.61
C VAL A 131 2.90 -18.78 -6.76
N GLY A 132 1.72 -18.21 -6.48
CA GLY A 132 0.64 -18.08 -7.44
C GLY A 132 0.48 -16.67 -7.98
N ILE A 133 -0.40 -16.56 -8.98
CA ILE A 133 -0.81 -15.25 -9.53
C ILE A 133 -1.45 -14.34 -8.47
N TRP A 134 -2.07 -14.95 -7.45
CA TRP A 134 -2.69 -14.21 -6.35
C TRP A 134 -1.68 -13.48 -5.49
N ASP A 135 -0.48 -14.03 -5.29
CA ASP A 135 0.55 -13.41 -4.45
C ASP A 135 1.12 -12.17 -5.12
N VAL A 136 1.49 -12.30 -6.40
CA VAL A 136 1.90 -11.16 -7.23
C VAL A 136 0.76 -10.15 -7.39
N GLY A 137 -0.48 -10.63 -7.52
CA GLY A 137 -1.67 -9.79 -7.67
C GLY A 137 -1.93 -8.85 -6.49
N LYS A 138 -1.62 -9.28 -5.25
CA LYS A 138 -1.73 -8.43 -4.05
C LYS A 138 -0.77 -7.24 -4.15
N ASP A 139 0.49 -7.47 -4.53
CA ASP A 139 1.48 -6.41 -4.66
C ASP A 139 1.13 -5.44 -5.79
N VAL A 140 0.68 -5.95 -6.94
CA VAL A 140 0.20 -5.11 -8.06
C VAL A 140 -0.99 -4.24 -7.62
N LEU A 141 -1.91 -4.79 -6.82
CA LEU A 141 -3.02 -4.03 -6.26
C LEU A 141 -2.52 -2.91 -5.34
N PHE A 142 -1.56 -3.18 -4.45
CA PHE A 142 -1.01 -2.14 -3.56
C PHE A 142 -0.31 -1.02 -4.34
N ILE A 143 0.44 -1.37 -5.38
CA ILE A 143 1.06 -0.41 -6.30
C ILE A 143 -0.02 0.45 -6.97
N ALA A 144 -1.09 -0.17 -7.49
CA ALA A 144 -2.17 0.55 -8.15
C ALA A 144 -2.91 1.51 -7.20
N LEU A 145 -3.19 1.08 -5.97
CA LEU A 145 -3.84 1.92 -4.94
C LEU A 145 -2.95 3.10 -4.52
N ALA A 146 -1.64 2.87 -4.36
CA ALA A 146 -0.68 3.92 -4.04
C ALA A 146 -0.52 4.93 -5.19
N ALA A 147 -0.45 4.44 -6.44
CA ALA A 147 -0.43 5.29 -7.62
C ALA A 147 -1.70 6.14 -7.74
N LEU A 148 -2.87 5.55 -7.50
CA LEU A 148 -4.16 6.26 -7.46
C LEU A 148 -4.15 7.35 -6.39
N LEU A 149 -3.67 7.05 -5.18
CA LEU A 149 -3.54 8.02 -4.09
C LEU A 149 -2.66 9.22 -4.49
N LEU A 150 -1.51 8.98 -5.14
CA LEU A 150 -0.63 10.02 -5.66
C LEU A 150 -1.31 10.89 -6.73
N ILE A 151 -2.04 10.27 -7.66
CA ILE A 151 -2.78 10.98 -8.71
C ILE A 151 -3.87 11.88 -8.10
N LEU A 152 -4.62 11.36 -7.12
CA LEU A 152 -5.67 12.12 -6.44
C LEU A 152 -5.10 13.29 -5.62
N ASN A 153 -3.99 13.08 -4.92
CA ASN A 153 -3.30 14.14 -4.17
C ASN A 153 -2.74 15.24 -5.09
N ARG A 154 -2.17 14.87 -6.24
CA ARG A 154 -1.71 15.82 -7.26
C ARG A 154 -2.85 16.67 -7.81
N LYS A 155 -3.97 16.05 -8.17
CA LYS A 155 -5.15 16.78 -8.68
C LYS A 155 -5.71 17.77 -7.66
N LYS A 156 -5.69 17.41 -6.37
CA LYS A 156 -6.12 18.29 -5.28
C LYS A 156 -5.17 19.48 -5.05
N ALA A 157 -3.88 19.34 -5.36
CA ALA A 157 -2.92 20.44 -5.24
C ALA A 157 -3.01 21.46 -6.39
N LEU A 158 -3.59 21.07 -7.52
CA LEU A 158 -3.75 21.91 -8.73
C LEU A 158 -5.13 22.58 -8.86
N ALA A 159 -6.08 22.23 -7.98
CA ALA A 159 -7.46 22.71 -7.97
C ALA A 159 -7.70 23.65 -6.79
#